data_AF-A0A973PWE3-F1
#
_entry.id   AF-A0A973PWE3-F1
#
_cell.length_a   1.000
_cell.length_b   1.000
_cell.length_c   1.000
_cell.angle_alpha   90.00
_cell.angle_beta   90.00
_cell.angle_gamma   90.00
#
_symmetry.space_group_name_H-M   'P 1'
#
loop_
_entity.id
_entity.type
_entity.pdbx_description
1 polymer ?
#
loop_
_entity_poly.entity_id
_entity_poly.type
_entity_poly.pdbx_seq_one_letter_code
_entity_poly.pdbx_strand_id
1 'polypeptide(L)' 'LAGDELTVRQIADAFTAADGVPTRIARTPADELRASAPYLADFFAWLNETGYQADLTALRHRWPDLHTFPTWLHTRP' A
#
# COMPACT_ATOMS: atom_id res chain seq x y z
N LEU A 1 4.56 -11.74 -3.87
CA LEU A 1 5.02 -11.70 -2.46
C LEU A 1 4.60 -10.37 -1.88
N ALA A 2 4.14 -10.34 -0.63
CA ALA A 2 3.80 -9.11 0.08
C ALA A 2 4.18 -9.26 1.57
N GLY A 3 4.63 -8.18 2.20
CA GLY A 3 4.88 -8.14 3.65
C GLY A 3 3.68 -7.66 4.47
N ASP A 4 2.73 -7.01 3.79
CA ASP A 4 1.53 -6.46 4.39
C ASP A 4 0.41 -6.30 3.35
N GLU A 5 -0.81 -6.13 3.83
CA GLU A 5 -1.99 -5.82 3.02
C GLU A 5 -2.81 -4.76 3.76
N LEU A 6 -2.85 -3.54 3.21
CA LEU A 6 -3.37 -2.37 3.91
C LEU A 6 -4.28 -1.55 2.99
N THR A 7 -5.30 -0.98 3.60
CA THR A 7 -6.07 0.11 2.98
C THR A 7 -5.25 1.39 2.91
N VAL A 8 -5.61 2.28 1.99
CA VAL A 8 -4.96 3.61 1.87
C VAL A 8 -5.06 4.42 3.17
N ARG A 9 -6.10 4.18 3.98
CA ARG A 9 -6.23 4.80 5.31
C ARG A 9 -5.19 4.29 6.30
N GLN A 10 -5.01 2.98 6.39
CA GLN A 10 -3.99 2.37 7.26
C GLN A 10 -2.57 2.79 6.84
N ILE A 11 -2.33 2.98 5.53
CA ILE A 11 -1.06 3.52 5.04
C ILE A 11 -0.83 4.95 5.56
N ALA A 12 -1.83 5.83 5.47
CA ALA A 12 -1.73 7.21 5.98
C ALA A 12 -1.54 7.26 7.51
N ASP A 13 -2.25 6.39 8.24
CA ASP A 13 -2.10 6.27 9.69
C ASP A 13 -0.68 5.79 10.05
N ALA A 14 -0.12 4.83 9.30
CA ALA A 14 1.24 4.34 9.52
C ALA A 14 2.31 5.39 9.26
N PHE A 15 2.16 6.24 8.23
CA PHE A 15 3.05 7.38 8.03
C PHE A 15 2.99 8.36 9.20
N THR A 16 1.77 8.76 9.58
CA THR A 16 1.55 9.68 10.72
C THR A 16 2.15 9.13 12.01
N ALA A 17 2.04 7.82 12.25
CA ALA A 17 2.63 7.18 13.42
C ALA A 17 4.16 7.15 13.38
N ALA A 18 4.77 7.04 12.18
CA ALA A 18 6.21 6.90 12.03
C ALA A 18 6.97 8.23 12.22
N ASP A 19 6.40 9.36 11.79
CA ASP A 19 7.08 10.66 11.85
C ASP A 19 6.36 11.73 12.69
N GLY A 20 5.14 11.45 13.18
CA GLY A 20 4.31 12.38 13.94
C GLY A 20 3.64 13.46 13.09
N VAL A 21 3.77 13.42 11.76
CA VAL A 21 3.21 14.41 10.83
C VAL A 21 1.85 13.92 10.30
N PRO A 22 0.74 14.68 10.49
CA PRO A 22 -0.57 14.27 10.01
C PRO A 22 -0.61 14.05 8.49
N THR A 23 -0.71 12.79 8.08
CA THR A 23 -0.77 12.40 6.66
C THR A 23 -2.21 12.44 6.16
N ARG A 24 -2.41 13.02 4.98
CA ARG A 24 -3.73 13.10 4.33
C ARG A 24 -3.73 12.35 3.01
N ILE A 25 -4.87 11.74 2.72
CA ILE A 25 -5.13 11.06 1.46
C ILE A 25 -5.72 12.07 0.49
N ALA A 26 -5.05 12.28 -0.64
CA ALA A 26 -5.61 13.00 -1.78
C ALA A 26 -6.07 11.98 -2.83
N ARG A 27 -7.29 12.12 -3.33
CA ARG A 27 -7.83 11.28 -4.39
C ARG A 27 -7.73 12.02 -5.72
N THR A 28 -7.19 11.35 -6.73
CA THR A 28 -7.26 11.78 -8.13
C THR A 28 -8.53 11.21 -8.75
N PRO A 29 -9.35 12.00 -9.46
CA PRO A 29 -10.47 11.50 -10.23
C PRO A 29 -10.02 10.45 -11.26
N ALA A 30 -10.82 9.40 -11.45
CA ALA A 30 -10.46 8.30 -12.34
C ALA A 30 -10.30 8.76 -13.80
N ASP A 31 -11.11 9.71 -14.26
CA ASP A 31 -11.04 10.24 -15.63
C ASP A 31 -9.76 11.04 -15.86
N GLU A 32 -9.33 11.83 -14.86
CA GLU A 32 -8.08 12.58 -14.89
C GLU A 32 -6.87 11.63 -14.91
N LEU A 33 -6.90 10.58 -14.08
CA LEU A 33 -5.85 9.57 -14.06
C LEU A 33 -5.81 8.80 -15.38
N ARG A 34 -6.96 8.48 -15.97
CA ARG A 34 -7.03 7.77 -17.26
C ARG A 34 -6.52 8.63 -18.41
N ALA A 35 -6.77 9.94 -18.39
CA ALA A 35 -6.26 10.86 -19.41
C ALA A 35 -4.73 11.03 -19.34
N SER A 36 -4.16 11.05 -18.14
CA SER A 36 -2.72 11.29 -17.92
C SER A 36 -1.87 10.02 -17.89
N ALA A 37 -2.41 8.91 -17.38
CA ALA A 37 -1.73 7.63 -17.19
C ALA A 37 -2.69 6.43 -17.31
N PRO A 38 -3.12 6.07 -18.54
CA PRO A 38 -4.11 5.00 -18.78
C PRO A 38 -3.75 3.67 -18.11
N TYR A 39 -2.48 3.26 -18.21
CA TYR A 39 -2.00 2.02 -17.59
C TYR A 39 -2.16 2.02 -16.07
N LEU A 40 -1.86 3.14 -15.40
CA LEU A 40 -2.07 3.26 -13.96
C LEU A 40 -3.56 3.26 -13.60
N ALA A 41 -4.40 3.92 -14.41
CA ALA A 41 -5.84 3.91 -14.20
C ALA A 41 -6.42 2.49 -14.26
N ASP A 42 -5.96 1.65 -15.18
CA ASP A 42 -6.39 0.26 -15.30
C ASP A 42 -5.83 -0.61 -14.15
N PHE A 43 -4.58 -0.38 -13.76
CA PHE A 43 -3.98 -1.04 -12.60
C PHE A 43 -4.74 -0.73 -11.30
N PHE A 44 -5.06 0.54 -11.04
CA PHE A 44 -5.82 0.92 -9.85
C PHE A 44 -7.28 0.46 -9.91
N ALA A 45 -7.90 0.37 -11.09
CA ALA A 45 -9.21 -0.25 -11.24
C ALA A 45 -9.16 -1.73 -10.82
N TRP A 46 -8.19 -2.48 -11.33
CA TRP A 46 -7.97 -3.88 -10.92
C TRP A 46 -7.66 -4.04 -9.43
N LEU A 47 -6.83 -3.15 -8.85
CA LEU A 47 -6.55 -3.16 -7.41
C LEU A 47 -7.81 -2.95 -6.56
N ASN A 48 -8.75 -2.12 -7.01
CA ASN A 48 -9.99 -1.85 -6.28
C ASN A 48 -11.00 -3.00 -6.36
N GLU A 49 -10.96 -3.81 -7.42
CA GLU A 49 -11.92 -4.90 -7.64
C GLU A 49 -11.42 -6.26 -7.17
N THR A 50 -10.14 -6.56 -7.45
CA THR A 50 -9.54 -7.88 -7.20
C THR A 50 -8.29 -7.77 -6.33
N GLY A 51 -7.32 -6.97 -6.77
CA GLY A 51 -6.04 -6.81 -6.08
C GLY A 51 -5.19 -8.08 -5.99
N TYR A 52 -4.10 -7.97 -5.24
CA TYR A 52 -3.22 -9.09 -4.96
C TYR A 52 -3.77 -9.95 -3.80
N GLN A 53 -3.52 -11.25 -3.85
CA GLN A 53 -3.96 -12.21 -2.82
C GLN A 53 -2.77 -13.02 -2.30
N ALA A 54 -1.87 -12.36 -1.57
CA ALA A 54 -0.71 -13.03 -0.98
C ALA A 54 -1.09 -13.76 0.30
N ASP A 55 -0.62 -15.01 0.47
CA ASP A 55 -0.76 -15.72 1.74
C ASP A 55 0.26 -15.19 2.76
N LEU A 56 -0.07 -14.09 3.44
CA LEU A 56 0.82 -13.47 4.43
C LEU A 56 1.22 -14.42 5.56
N THR A 57 0.38 -15.40 5.90
CA THR A 57 0.69 -16.38 6.95
C THR A 57 1.81 -17.31 6.50
N ALA A 58 1.67 -17.91 5.31
CA ALA A 58 2.72 -18.75 4.74
C ALA A 58 4.01 -17.97 4.48
N LEU A 59 3.90 -16.73 4.02
CA LEU A 59 5.05 -15.85 3.78
C LEU A 59 5.81 -15.54 5.07
N ARG A 60 5.11 -15.18 6.15
CA ARG A 60 5.74 -14.91 7.46
C ARG A 60 6.37 -16.14 8.08
N HIS A 61 5.76 -17.33 7.90
CA HIS A 61 6.37 -18.57 8.34
C HIS A 61 7.67 -18.88 7.57
N ARG A 62 7.69 -18.62 6.25
CA ARG A 62 8.87 -18.90 5.40
C ARG A 62 9.99 -17.85 5.55
N TRP A 63 9.64 -16.61 5.82
CA TRP A 63 10.53 -15.46 5.98
C TRP A 63 10.13 -14.66 7.24
N PRO A 64 10.61 -15.07 8.43
CA PRO A 64 10.24 -14.40 9.69
C PRO A 64 10.61 -12.92 9.75
N ASP A 65 11.67 -12.52 9.04
CA ASP A 65 12.14 -11.14 8.97
C ASP A 65 11.47 -10.32 7.85
N LEU A 66 10.39 -10.84 7.24
CA LEU A 66 9.64 -10.10 6.23
C LEU A 66 8.99 -8.86 6.85
N HIS A 67 9.46 -7.68 6.46
CA HIS A 67 8.96 -6.43 7.01
C HIS A 67 7.47 -6.21 6.70
N THR A 68 6.72 -5.81 7.72
CA THR A 68 5.44 -5.12 7.56
C THR A 68 5.67 -3.71 7.06
N PHE A 69 4.62 -3.03 6.60
CA PHE A 69 4.76 -1.64 6.15
C PHE A 69 5.25 -0.71 7.28
N PRO A 70 4.72 -0.76 8.52
CA PRO A 70 5.25 0.03 9.64
C PRO A 70 6.71 -0.28 9.98
N THR A 71 7.12 -1.54 9.98
CA THR A 71 8.53 -1.90 10.24
C THR A 71 9.43 -1.28 9.18
N TRP A 72 9.06 -1.40 7.91
CA TRP A 72 9.83 -0.82 6.82
C TRP A 72 9.98 0.71 6.93
N LEU A 73 8.92 1.43 7.34
CA LEU A 73 8.98 2.89 7.53
C LEU A 73 10.06 3.34 8.52
N HIS A 74 10.38 2.51 9.52
CA HIS A 74 11.40 2.80 10.54
C HIS A 74 12.81 2.37 10.13
N THR A 75 12.94 1.52 9.11
CA THR A 75 14.23 0.99 8.64
C THR A 75 14.62 1.53 7.26
N ARG A 76 13.79 2.37 6.64
CA ARG A 76 14.07 2.97 5.34
C ARG A 76 15.32 3.87 5.44
N PRO A 77 16.19 3.87 4.42
CA PRO A 77 17.36 4.76 4.38
C PRO A 77 16.99 6.23 4.27
#